data_AF-A0A8H4TVG4-F1
#
_entry.id   AF-A0A8H4TVG4-F1
#
_cell.length_a   1.000
_cell.length_b   1.000
_cell.length_c   1.000
_cell.angle_alpha   90.00
_cell.angle_beta   90.00
_cell.angle_gamma   90.00
#
_symmetry.space_group_name_H-M   'P 1'
#
loop_
_entity.id
_entity.type
_entity.pdbx_description
1 polymer ?
#
loop_
_entity_poly.entity_id
_entity_poly.type
_entity_poly.pdbx_seq_one_letter_code
_entity_poly.pdbx_strand_id
1 'polypeptide(L)'
;MGCGCSTPTAECQYTITTNPHDDTSPHYHNRACQVFQPLEVNEDLLVGFKYVIWLAPGGVIGRHQVQCQDMTLRYVQEAAKIFRFKVFVKSVDNLGGTIANNPADEEKRFYLDMLSQNTKEDLYRLWNARFPPGNRSKLKANSVDGDDSSHNKDYTPQSIQSRISVFLSTEEFRDTPYSDIKNNLEILLVAAAAQHNQEIPLEDYMKETSHARGENSMPDVMPQSKLSAQFILQSLAAFQSWRHEGPVVPTICVSILPGRIPESAFSSIKREFLPAYEELKKISKARQAGGRTDRYSLGLLSFGPSGSSEQGLQWRSWDDEHKSKEDVVDHLHVPQENFFKNGPGEKFGTKILLGPVDRHEDAKTNLKGMNHGYVSGDTTDGSSLTASEYWNCVCRISTGQQDTGKHEPK
;
A
#
# COMPACT_ATOMS: atom_id res chain seq x y z
N MET A 1 5.33 -37.01 87.26
CA MET A 1 3.89 -36.66 87.25
C MET A 1 3.60 -35.91 85.95
N GLY A 2 2.45 -36.17 85.32
CA GLY A 2 1.97 -35.50 84.10
C GLY A 2 2.40 -36.22 82.81
N CYS A 3 1.61 -37.14 82.28
CA CYS A 3 0.52 -36.94 81.30
C CYS A 3 1.02 -36.91 79.85
N GLY A 4 0.93 -38.05 79.17
CA GLY A 4 1.10 -38.19 77.73
C GLY A 4 -0.26 -38.48 77.07
N CYS A 5 -0.71 -37.56 76.23
CA CYS A 5 -1.78 -37.77 75.27
C CYS A 5 -1.20 -37.70 73.85
N SER A 6 -1.46 -38.77 73.10
CA SER A 6 -1.66 -38.93 71.65
C SER A 6 -2.16 -37.65 70.95
N THR A 7 -1.89 -37.30 69.68
CA THR A 7 -1.62 -38.03 68.43
C THR A 7 -1.29 -36.99 67.31
N PRO A 8 -0.95 -37.37 66.07
CA PRO A 8 -0.04 -36.65 65.16
C PRO A 8 -0.74 -35.78 64.10
N THR A 9 -0.01 -34.84 63.51
CA THR A 9 -0.19 -34.43 62.10
C THR A 9 1.18 -34.15 61.49
N ALA A 10 1.45 -34.80 60.37
CA ALA A 10 2.67 -34.66 59.61
C ALA A 10 2.59 -33.40 58.74
N GLU A 11 3.46 -32.42 59.00
CA GLU A 11 3.78 -31.37 58.04
C GLU A 11 5.08 -31.75 57.32
N CYS A 12 4.97 -32.09 56.04
CA CYS A 12 6.12 -32.10 55.13
C CYS A 12 6.62 -30.66 54.99
N GLN A 13 7.79 -30.38 55.58
CA GLN A 13 8.54 -29.17 55.32
C GLN A 13 9.05 -29.20 53.86
N TYR A 14 8.48 -28.33 53.01
CA TYR A 14 9.13 -27.94 51.77
C TYR A 14 10.16 -26.88 52.10
N THR A 15 11.44 -27.26 52.05
CA THR A 15 12.57 -26.32 52.08
C THR A 15 12.53 -25.47 50.81
N ILE A 16 12.18 -24.19 50.94
CA ILE A 16 12.32 -23.22 49.86
C ILE A 16 13.81 -22.94 49.70
N THR A 17 14.44 -23.54 48.70
CA THR A 17 15.75 -23.13 48.21
C THR A 17 15.57 -21.84 47.41
N THR A 18 15.87 -20.70 48.03
CA THR A 18 15.95 -19.41 47.33
C THR A 18 17.21 -19.39 46.46
N ASN A 19 17.06 -19.66 45.17
CA ASN A 19 18.05 -19.29 44.17
C ASN A 19 17.91 -17.78 43.89
N PRO A 20 18.97 -16.96 44.09
CA PRO A 20 18.96 -15.56 43.70
C PRO A 20 19.42 -15.45 42.25
N HIS A 21 18.48 -15.50 41.30
CA HIS A 21 18.72 -15.02 39.94
C HIS A 21 17.43 -14.45 39.32
N ASP A 22 17.60 -13.21 38.86
CA ASP A 22 16.82 -12.46 37.87
C ASP A 22 15.48 -11.83 38.28
N ASP A 23 15.62 -10.63 38.85
CA ASP A 23 14.73 -9.48 38.66
C ASP A 23 14.41 -9.24 37.17
N THR A 24 13.24 -9.70 36.71
CA THR A 24 12.44 -8.99 35.70
C THR A 24 10.96 -9.33 35.88
N SER A 25 10.21 -8.44 36.53
CA SER A 25 8.74 -8.47 36.50
C SER A 25 8.27 -8.27 35.05
N PRO A 26 7.29 -9.03 34.54
CA PRO A 26 6.71 -8.77 33.23
C PRO A 26 5.96 -7.42 33.30
N HIS A 27 6.53 -6.38 32.71
CA HIS A 27 5.84 -5.10 32.58
C HIS A 27 4.47 -5.32 31.91
N TYR A 28 3.40 -4.95 32.60
CA TYR A 28 2.01 -5.07 32.14
C TYR A 28 1.74 -4.11 30.96
N HIS A 29 2.16 -4.49 29.76
CA HIS A 29 1.81 -3.80 28.53
C HIS A 29 0.41 -4.24 28.06
N ASN A 30 -0.48 -3.28 27.80
CA ASN A 30 -1.72 -3.60 27.08
C ASN A 30 -1.44 -3.86 25.60
N ARG A 31 -2.45 -4.38 24.88
CA ARG A 31 -2.26 -4.85 23.50
C ARG A 31 -1.85 -3.73 22.54
N ALA A 32 -2.50 -2.57 22.61
CA ALA A 32 -2.14 -1.42 21.79
C ALA A 32 -0.67 -1.01 22.01
N CYS A 33 -0.20 -1.01 23.26
CA CYS A 33 1.21 -0.75 23.56
C CYS A 33 2.14 -1.79 22.92
N GLN A 34 1.88 -3.08 23.08
CA GLN A 34 2.71 -4.14 22.48
C GLN A 34 2.80 -4.00 20.96
N VAL A 35 1.67 -3.67 20.33
CA VAL A 35 1.55 -3.63 18.88
C VAL A 35 2.18 -2.38 18.26
N PHE A 36 2.05 -1.21 18.89
CA PHE A 36 2.58 0.05 18.35
C PHE A 36 3.99 0.39 18.83
N GLN A 37 4.45 -0.12 19.97
CA GLN A 37 5.79 0.17 20.50
C GLN A 37 6.93 -0.08 19.51
N PRO A 38 6.92 -1.12 18.65
CA PRO A 38 7.98 -1.31 17.65
C PRO A 38 8.11 -0.17 16.63
N LEU A 39 7.03 0.59 16.37
CA LEU A 39 7.07 1.75 15.48
C LEU A 39 7.72 2.97 16.13
N GLU A 40 7.61 3.11 17.46
CA GLU A 40 8.14 4.25 18.20
C GLU A 40 9.66 4.38 18.07
N VAL A 41 10.37 3.25 18.05
CA VAL A 41 11.83 3.22 17.86
C VAL A 41 12.24 3.87 16.53
N ASN A 42 11.32 3.96 15.57
CA ASN A 42 11.52 4.49 14.24
C ASN A 42 10.62 5.70 13.93
N GLU A 43 10.15 6.43 14.95
CA GLU A 43 9.22 7.56 14.77
C GLU A 43 9.76 8.63 13.81
N ASP A 44 11.02 9.02 13.96
CA ASP A 44 11.68 10.01 13.10
C ASP A 44 11.66 9.61 11.63
N LEU A 45 11.78 8.30 11.36
CA LEU A 45 11.73 7.78 10.00
C LEU A 45 10.31 7.88 9.44
N LEU A 46 9.28 7.58 10.24
CA LEU A 46 7.87 7.66 9.82
C LEU A 46 7.48 9.08 9.37
N VAL A 47 7.86 10.11 10.13
CA VAL A 47 7.46 11.50 9.82
C VAL A 47 8.14 12.03 8.54
N GLY A 48 9.24 11.39 8.10
CA GLY A 48 10.00 11.76 6.91
C GLY A 48 9.32 11.47 5.57
N PHE A 49 8.17 10.78 5.56
CA PHE A 49 7.49 10.33 4.33
C PHE A 49 6.03 10.76 4.23
N LYS A 50 5.57 10.89 2.98
CA LYS A 50 4.15 10.87 2.63
C LYS A 50 3.71 9.41 2.45
N TYR A 51 2.60 9.01 3.06
CA TYR A 51 2.02 7.68 2.87
C TYR A 51 0.79 7.74 1.99
N VAL A 52 0.74 6.89 0.96
CA VAL A 52 -0.44 6.72 0.10
C VAL A 52 -0.83 5.26 0.08
N ILE A 53 -1.99 4.92 0.67
CA ILE A 53 -2.55 3.58 0.65
C ILE A 53 -3.48 3.46 -0.56
N TRP A 54 -3.15 2.57 -1.48
CA TRP A 54 -4.04 2.19 -2.57
C TRP A 54 -4.95 1.05 -2.13
N LEU A 55 -6.26 1.31 -2.16
CA LEU A 55 -7.27 0.29 -1.90
C LEU A 55 -7.29 -0.73 -3.04
N ALA A 56 -7.49 -1.99 -2.69
CA ALA A 56 -7.73 -3.02 -3.69
C ALA A 56 -9.01 -2.69 -4.49
N PRO A 57 -8.97 -2.76 -5.83
CA PRO A 57 -10.14 -2.45 -6.63
C PRO A 57 -11.30 -3.42 -6.38
N GLY A 58 -12.52 -2.92 -6.56
CA GLY A 58 -13.75 -3.68 -6.46
C GLY A 58 -13.75 -4.88 -7.41
N GLY A 59 -14.15 -6.04 -6.88
CA GLY A 59 -14.18 -7.30 -7.61
C GLY A 59 -12.82 -8.01 -7.73
N VAL A 60 -11.70 -7.37 -7.35
CA VAL A 60 -10.37 -8.01 -7.34
C VAL A 60 -10.18 -8.84 -6.08
N ILE A 61 -10.78 -8.39 -4.98
CA ILE A 61 -10.70 -9.04 -3.67
C ILE A 61 -12.08 -9.45 -3.15
N GLY A 62 -12.16 -10.58 -2.45
CA GLY A 62 -13.36 -11.09 -1.83
C GLY A 62 -13.70 -10.44 -0.49
N ARG A 63 -14.85 -10.80 0.08
CA ARG A 63 -15.39 -10.18 1.31
C ARG A 63 -14.42 -10.20 2.50
N HIS A 64 -13.75 -11.33 2.75
CA HIS A 64 -12.80 -11.43 3.87
C HIS A 64 -11.57 -10.52 3.67
N GLN A 65 -11.08 -10.39 2.45
CA GLN A 65 -9.96 -9.49 2.13
C GLN A 65 -10.38 -8.02 2.27
N VAL A 66 -11.63 -7.68 1.93
CA VAL A 66 -12.17 -6.33 2.18
C VAL A 66 -12.18 -6.01 3.67
N GLN A 67 -12.52 -6.97 4.53
CA GLN A 67 -12.43 -6.79 5.99
C GLN A 67 -10.98 -6.63 6.45
N CYS A 68 -10.04 -7.39 5.89
CA CYS A 68 -8.61 -7.23 6.18
C CYS A 68 -8.08 -5.85 5.76
N GLN A 69 -8.53 -5.34 4.61
CA GLN A 69 -8.26 -3.97 4.18
C GLN A 69 -8.78 -2.96 5.21
N ASP A 70 -10.05 -3.09 5.64
CA ASP A 70 -10.65 -2.16 6.62
C ASP A 70 -9.90 -2.20 7.97
N MET A 71 -9.48 -3.39 8.42
CA MET A 71 -8.64 -3.55 9.61
C MET A 71 -7.26 -2.91 9.46
N THR A 72 -6.65 -3.03 8.28
CA THR A 72 -5.37 -2.36 7.96
C THR A 72 -5.51 -0.85 8.02
N LEU A 73 -6.57 -0.29 7.43
CA LEU A 73 -6.82 1.15 7.44
C LEU A 73 -7.01 1.69 8.86
N ARG A 74 -7.78 0.97 9.70
CA ARG A 74 -7.95 1.32 11.12
C ARG A 74 -6.61 1.30 11.88
N TYR A 75 -5.82 0.25 11.67
CA TYR A 75 -4.49 0.15 12.28
C TYR A 75 -3.61 1.34 11.91
N VAL A 76 -3.50 1.65 10.61
CA VAL A 76 -2.66 2.75 10.13
C VAL A 76 -3.20 4.10 10.60
N GLN A 77 -4.52 4.28 10.70
CA GLN A 77 -5.11 5.50 11.25
C GLN A 77 -4.69 5.72 12.71
N GLU A 78 -4.72 4.68 13.54
CA GLU A 78 -4.32 4.78 14.95
C GLU A 78 -2.80 4.98 15.09
N ALA A 79 -1.98 4.32 14.27
CA ALA A 79 -0.54 4.59 14.19
C ALA A 79 -0.27 6.05 13.80
N ALA A 80 -0.97 6.58 12.79
CA ALA A 80 -0.84 7.97 12.34
C ALA A 80 -1.21 8.98 13.44
N LYS A 81 -2.21 8.67 14.28
CA LYS A 81 -2.56 9.49 15.45
C LYS A 81 -1.48 9.47 16.53
N ILE A 82 -0.89 8.29 16.79
CA ILE A 82 0.15 8.13 17.82
C ILE A 82 1.44 8.87 17.40
N PHE A 83 1.92 8.62 16.17
CA PHE A 83 3.22 9.08 15.68
C PHE A 83 3.15 10.31 14.74
N ARG A 84 1.96 10.91 14.60
CA ARG A 84 1.71 12.20 13.92
C ARG A 84 2.18 12.30 12.46
N PHE A 85 2.18 11.21 11.71
CA PHE A 85 2.45 11.22 10.27
C PHE A 85 1.15 11.29 9.45
N LYS A 86 1.25 11.73 8.19
CA LYS A 86 0.10 11.91 7.29
C LYS A 86 -0.08 10.72 6.37
N VAL A 87 -1.31 10.23 6.29
CA VAL A 87 -1.69 9.11 5.43
C VAL A 87 -2.85 9.50 4.54
N PHE A 88 -2.73 9.19 3.26
CA PHE A 88 -3.76 9.39 2.26
C PHE A 88 -4.22 8.04 1.72
N VAL A 89 -5.46 7.99 1.27
CA VAL A 89 -6.06 6.85 0.59
C VAL A 89 -6.34 7.22 -0.85
N LYS A 90 -6.05 6.32 -1.77
CA LYS A 90 -6.40 6.43 -3.18
C LYS A 90 -7.05 5.14 -3.67
N SER A 91 -7.97 5.26 -4.62
CA SER A 91 -8.66 4.12 -5.22
C SER A 91 -8.99 4.43 -6.67
N VAL A 92 -8.96 3.39 -7.50
CA VAL A 92 -9.47 3.47 -8.89
C VAL A 92 -10.99 3.50 -8.94
N ASP A 93 -11.66 2.88 -7.97
CA ASP A 93 -13.13 2.81 -7.91
C ASP A 93 -13.77 4.02 -7.25
N ASN A 94 -13.06 4.72 -6.38
CA ASN A 94 -13.65 5.86 -5.68
C ASN A 94 -13.77 7.05 -6.63
N LEU A 95 -14.93 7.19 -7.27
CA LEU A 95 -15.22 8.34 -8.12
C LEU A 95 -15.65 9.59 -7.32
N GLY A 96 -15.62 9.55 -5.98
CA GLY A 96 -16.22 10.53 -5.08
C GLY A 96 -15.65 11.95 -5.14
N GLY A 97 -16.60 12.89 -5.06
CA GLY A 97 -16.50 14.34 -5.12
C GLY A 97 -17.77 14.83 -5.80
N THR A 98 -18.49 15.80 -5.22
CA THR A 98 -19.57 16.50 -5.96
C THR A 98 -18.93 16.96 -7.26
N ILE A 99 -19.51 16.60 -8.42
CA ILE A 99 -19.06 17.11 -9.73
C ILE A 99 -19.25 18.63 -9.65
N ALA A 100 -18.22 19.32 -9.19
CA ALA A 100 -18.11 20.74 -9.39
C ALA A 100 -17.77 20.92 -10.87
N ASN A 101 -18.11 22.06 -11.44
CA ASN A 101 -17.67 22.41 -12.80
C ASN A 101 -16.14 22.69 -12.81
N ASN A 102 -15.33 21.69 -12.47
CA ASN A 102 -13.87 21.72 -12.50
C ASN A 102 -13.39 20.91 -13.72
N PRO A 103 -12.43 21.43 -14.50
CA PRO A 103 -11.81 20.71 -15.62
C PRO A 103 -11.41 19.24 -15.34
N ALA A 104 -11.00 18.88 -14.12
CA ALA A 104 -10.64 17.50 -13.77
C ALA A 104 -11.84 16.54 -13.80
N ASP A 105 -13.03 17.01 -13.44
CA ASP A 105 -14.26 16.20 -13.45
C ASP A 105 -14.80 16.02 -14.88
N GLU A 106 -14.67 17.05 -15.72
CA GLU A 106 -14.98 16.95 -17.16
C GLU A 106 -14.07 15.94 -17.87
N GLU A 107 -12.77 16.01 -17.58
CA GLU A 107 -11.77 15.07 -18.11
C GLU A 107 -12.05 13.64 -17.68
N LYS A 108 -12.32 13.44 -16.39
CA LYS A 108 -12.72 12.13 -15.86
C LYS A 108 -13.99 11.63 -16.53
N ARG A 109 -15.03 12.47 -16.65
CA ARG A 109 -16.30 12.11 -17.29
C ARG A 109 -16.12 11.67 -18.73
N PHE A 110 -15.25 12.35 -19.49
CA PHE A 110 -14.94 11.96 -20.86
C PHE A 110 -14.43 10.51 -20.97
N TYR A 111 -13.50 10.09 -20.10
CA TYR A 111 -12.98 8.72 -20.13
C TYR A 111 -14.02 7.69 -19.67
N LEU A 112 -14.90 8.05 -18.72
CA LEU A 112 -16.04 7.22 -18.33
C LEU A 112 -17.05 7.07 -19.46
N ASP A 113 -17.34 8.15 -20.18
CA ASP A 113 -18.21 8.13 -21.35
C ASP A 113 -17.62 7.22 -22.44
N MET A 114 -16.30 7.27 -22.67
CA MET A 114 -15.62 6.33 -23.58
C MET A 114 -15.74 4.87 -23.12
N LEU A 115 -15.59 4.58 -21.83
CA LEU A 115 -15.75 3.22 -21.26
C LEU A 115 -17.17 2.68 -21.44
N SER A 116 -18.18 3.56 -21.37
CA SER A 116 -19.59 3.21 -21.52
C SER A 116 -20.03 2.91 -22.96
N GLN A 117 -19.18 3.18 -23.96
CA GLN A 117 -19.53 2.91 -25.35
C GLN A 117 -19.61 1.40 -25.63
N ASN A 118 -20.48 1.05 -26.58
CA ASN A 118 -20.74 -0.33 -27.01
C ASN A 118 -20.37 -0.57 -28.48
N THR A 119 -19.87 0.43 -29.18
CA THR A 119 -19.35 0.30 -30.55
C THR A 119 -17.99 0.98 -30.70
N LYS A 120 -17.26 0.54 -31.70
CA LYS A 120 -15.94 1.08 -32.06
C LYS A 120 -16.08 2.47 -32.66
N GLU A 121 -17.11 2.65 -33.49
CA GLU A 121 -17.44 3.89 -34.18
C GLU A 121 -17.75 4.99 -33.18
N ASP A 122 -18.53 4.70 -32.14
CA ASP A 122 -18.89 5.68 -31.11
C ASP A 122 -17.66 6.08 -30.28
N LEU A 123 -16.82 5.11 -29.89
CA LEU A 123 -15.57 5.37 -29.19
C LEU A 123 -14.63 6.24 -30.01
N TYR A 124 -14.43 5.87 -31.29
CA TYR A 124 -13.58 6.62 -32.20
C TYR A 124 -14.14 8.03 -32.47
N ARG A 125 -15.47 8.17 -32.56
CA ARG A 125 -16.14 9.46 -32.72
C ARG A 125 -15.93 10.35 -31.49
N LEU A 126 -16.10 9.83 -30.27
CA LEU A 126 -15.84 10.57 -29.02
C LEU A 126 -14.38 11.03 -28.95
N TRP A 127 -13.44 10.13 -29.24
CA TRP A 127 -12.01 10.46 -29.25
C TRP A 127 -11.67 11.56 -30.26
N ASN A 128 -12.24 11.49 -31.46
CA ASN A 128 -11.99 12.50 -32.50
C ASN A 128 -12.69 13.83 -32.24
N ALA A 129 -13.85 13.83 -31.59
CA ALA A 129 -14.55 15.05 -31.20
C ALA A 129 -13.74 15.88 -30.19
N ARG A 130 -12.96 15.21 -29.34
CA ARG A 130 -12.04 15.84 -28.39
C ARG A 130 -10.90 16.61 -29.06
N PHE A 131 -10.49 16.23 -30.26
CA PHE A 131 -9.42 16.90 -31.03
C PHE A 131 -9.95 17.37 -32.39
N PRO A 132 -10.49 18.60 -32.47
CA PRO A 132 -10.89 19.21 -33.73
C PRO A 132 -9.75 19.14 -34.76
N PRO A 133 -10.04 19.07 -36.06
CA PRO A 133 -9.06 18.80 -37.12
C PRO A 133 -7.79 19.68 -37.07
N GLY A 134 -7.85 20.89 -36.50
CA GLY A 134 -6.72 21.82 -36.36
C GLY A 134 -5.73 21.53 -35.21
N ASN A 135 -6.07 20.67 -34.24
CA ASN A 135 -5.21 20.36 -33.08
C ASN A 135 -4.56 18.96 -33.14
N ARG A 136 -4.85 18.17 -34.18
CA ARG A 136 -4.36 16.77 -34.33
C ARG A 136 -2.85 16.67 -34.57
N SER A 137 -2.22 17.72 -35.07
CA SER A 137 -0.78 17.79 -35.33
C SER A 137 0.08 17.84 -34.07
N LYS A 138 -0.47 18.27 -32.91
CA LYS A 138 0.28 18.32 -31.64
C LYS A 138 0.43 16.97 -30.93
N LEU A 139 -0.45 16.00 -31.22
CA LEU A 139 -0.35 14.65 -30.63
C LEU A 139 0.63 13.73 -31.39
N LYS A 140 0.75 13.90 -32.72
CA LYS A 140 1.72 13.15 -33.54
C LYS A 140 3.17 13.61 -33.32
N ALA A 141 3.39 14.87 -32.97
CA ALA A 141 4.72 15.42 -32.72
C ALA A 141 5.42 14.82 -31.48
N ASN A 142 4.67 14.20 -30.56
CA ASN A 142 5.24 13.52 -29.39
C ASN A 142 5.37 12.00 -29.59
N SER A 143 4.94 11.43 -30.72
CA SER A 143 4.81 9.98 -30.88
C SER A 143 5.69 9.32 -31.94
N VAL A 144 6.32 10.04 -32.88
CA VAL A 144 7.18 9.41 -33.89
C VAL A 144 8.29 10.35 -34.37
N ASP A 145 9.47 10.27 -33.74
CA ASP A 145 10.73 10.27 -34.48
C ASP A 145 11.31 8.87 -34.38
N GLY A 146 10.86 8.03 -35.30
CA GLY A 146 11.51 6.76 -35.60
C GLY A 146 12.80 7.05 -36.34
N ASP A 147 13.93 6.92 -35.65
CA ASP A 147 15.16 6.48 -36.29
C ASP A 147 15.62 5.15 -35.70
N ASP A 148 15.75 4.19 -36.60
CA ASP A 148 16.01 2.78 -36.39
C ASP A 148 17.53 2.59 -36.50
N SER A 149 18.28 2.92 -35.44
CA SER A 149 19.69 2.51 -35.21
C SER A 149 20.35 3.27 -34.04
N SER A 150 20.01 2.93 -32.79
CA SER A 150 20.98 3.00 -31.68
C SER A 150 20.41 2.35 -30.42
N HIS A 151 21.20 1.48 -29.80
CA HIS A 151 20.88 0.71 -28.61
C HIS A 151 20.79 1.55 -27.31
N ASN A 152 20.27 2.78 -27.35
CA ASN A 152 20.16 3.62 -26.16
C ASN A 152 19.11 4.74 -26.31
N LYS A 153 17.86 4.40 -26.63
CA LYS A 153 16.76 5.39 -26.57
C LYS A 153 16.24 5.48 -25.14
N ASP A 154 16.32 6.67 -24.55
CA ASP A 154 15.69 7.02 -23.28
C ASP A 154 14.19 6.65 -23.30
N TYR A 155 13.86 5.51 -22.68
CA TYR A 155 12.48 5.05 -22.57
C TYR A 155 11.75 5.92 -21.55
N THR A 156 11.02 6.93 -22.03
CA THR A 156 10.13 7.74 -21.19
C THR A 156 8.73 7.11 -21.20
N PRO A 157 8.07 6.85 -20.05
CA PRO A 157 6.66 6.51 -20.01
C PRO A 157 5.84 7.50 -20.82
N GLN A 158 5.20 7.01 -21.86
CA GLN A 158 4.24 7.81 -22.63
C GLN A 158 3.06 8.17 -21.72
N SER A 159 2.55 9.40 -21.83
CA SER A 159 1.34 9.77 -21.10
C SER A 159 0.19 8.83 -21.48
N ILE A 160 -0.72 8.56 -20.55
CA ILE A 160 -1.87 7.66 -20.78
C ILE A 160 -2.66 8.09 -22.03
N GLN A 161 -2.84 9.40 -22.20
CA GLN A 161 -3.50 9.99 -23.37
C GLN A 161 -2.74 9.72 -24.68
N SER A 162 -1.40 9.75 -24.66
CA SER A 162 -0.59 9.40 -25.84
C SER A 162 -0.73 7.92 -26.17
N ARG A 163 -0.74 7.05 -25.15
CA ARG A 163 -0.94 5.60 -25.33
C ARG A 163 -2.32 5.30 -25.92
N ILE A 164 -3.37 5.97 -25.45
CA ILE A 164 -4.72 5.87 -26.04
C ILE A 164 -4.70 6.35 -27.49
N SER A 165 -4.04 7.48 -27.78
CA SER A 165 -3.92 8.02 -29.14
C SER A 165 -3.27 7.00 -30.09
N VAL A 166 -2.14 6.43 -29.66
CA VAL A 166 -1.40 5.43 -30.44
C VAL A 166 -2.29 4.23 -30.67
N PHE A 167 -2.87 3.65 -29.60
CA PHE A 167 -3.75 2.49 -29.67
C PHE A 167 -4.91 2.71 -30.65
N LEU A 168 -5.60 3.84 -30.59
CA LEU A 168 -6.72 4.15 -31.50
C LEU A 168 -6.30 4.44 -32.94
N SER A 169 -5.01 4.66 -33.18
CA SER A 169 -4.45 4.97 -34.50
C SER A 169 -3.80 3.77 -35.19
N THR A 170 -3.62 2.64 -34.51
CA THR A 170 -2.98 1.45 -35.08
C THR A 170 -3.90 0.73 -36.07
N GLU A 171 -3.30 0.04 -37.03
CA GLU A 171 -4.04 -0.90 -37.90
C GLU A 171 -4.62 -2.06 -37.07
N GLU A 172 -3.93 -2.46 -36.00
CA GLU A 172 -4.46 -3.43 -35.02
C GLU A 172 -5.80 -3.00 -34.45
N PHE A 173 -6.00 -1.71 -34.13
CA PHE A 173 -7.32 -1.23 -33.73
C PHE A 173 -8.35 -1.43 -34.83
N ARG A 174 -8.02 -1.31 -36.11
CA ARG A 174 -8.97 -1.51 -37.23
C ARG A 174 -9.38 -2.98 -37.39
N ASP A 175 -8.47 -3.90 -37.18
CA ASP A 175 -8.67 -5.31 -37.50
C ASP A 175 -9.05 -6.18 -36.27
N THR A 176 -8.88 -5.67 -35.05
CA THR A 176 -9.22 -6.40 -33.82
C THR A 176 -10.74 -6.40 -33.56
N PRO A 177 -11.33 -7.52 -33.11
CA PRO A 177 -12.73 -7.56 -32.66
C PRO A 177 -13.00 -6.54 -31.56
N TYR A 178 -14.17 -5.91 -31.59
CA TYR A 178 -14.51 -4.85 -30.63
C TYR A 178 -14.44 -5.31 -29.16
N SER A 179 -14.76 -6.56 -28.87
CA SER A 179 -14.61 -7.15 -27.53
C SER A 179 -13.17 -7.12 -27.02
N ASP A 180 -12.20 -7.44 -27.88
CA ASP A 180 -10.79 -7.54 -27.50
C ASP A 180 -10.15 -6.15 -27.44
N ILE A 181 -10.57 -5.25 -28.33
CA ILE A 181 -10.28 -3.81 -28.26
C ILE A 181 -10.73 -3.25 -26.92
N LYS A 182 -11.98 -3.53 -26.53
CA LYS A 182 -12.55 -3.02 -25.28
C LYS A 182 -11.69 -3.45 -24.11
N ASN A 183 -11.31 -4.72 -24.02
CA ASN A 183 -10.45 -5.21 -22.92
C ASN A 183 -9.06 -4.53 -22.87
N ASN A 184 -8.39 -4.37 -24.01
CA ASN A 184 -7.04 -3.77 -24.03
C ASN A 184 -7.06 -2.26 -23.78
N LEU A 185 -8.05 -1.55 -24.33
CA LEU A 185 -8.21 -0.12 -24.16
C LEU A 185 -8.81 0.24 -22.79
N GLU A 186 -9.62 -0.65 -22.22
CA GLU A 186 -10.26 -0.48 -20.92
C GLU A 186 -9.22 -0.16 -19.84
N ILE A 187 -8.09 -0.86 -19.79
CA ILE A 187 -7.01 -0.57 -18.82
C ILE A 187 -6.55 0.89 -18.91
N LEU A 188 -6.33 1.40 -20.12
CA LEU A 188 -5.85 2.76 -20.34
C LEU A 188 -6.92 3.80 -20.00
N LEU A 189 -8.17 3.54 -20.35
CA LEU A 189 -9.28 4.44 -20.03
C LEU A 189 -9.57 4.47 -18.54
N VAL A 190 -9.48 3.33 -17.86
CA VAL A 190 -9.60 3.23 -16.40
C VAL A 190 -8.48 4.02 -15.72
N ALA A 191 -7.24 3.87 -16.18
CA ALA A 191 -6.12 4.64 -15.66
C ALA A 191 -6.30 6.15 -15.91
N ALA A 192 -6.77 6.52 -17.11
CA ALA A 192 -7.02 7.92 -17.47
C ALA A 192 -8.14 8.54 -16.64
N ALA A 193 -9.21 7.81 -16.34
CA ALA A 193 -10.27 8.28 -15.44
C ALA A 193 -9.74 8.39 -13.99
N ALA A 194 -9.07 7.34 -13.50
CA ALA A 194 -8.59 7.26 -12.12
C ALA A 194 -7.42 8.21 -11.81
N GLN A 195 -6.69 8.70 -12.80
CA GLN A 195 -5.65 9.73 -12.59
C GLN A 195 -6.22 11.00 -11.96
N HIS A 196 -7.50 11.29 -12.22
CA HIS A 196 -8.23 12.44 -11.68
C HIS A 196 -8.86 12.17 -10.30
N ASN A 197 -8.80 10.94 -9.79
CA ASN A 197 -9.25 10.65 -8.43
C ASN A 197 -8.31 11.30 -7.42
N GLN A 198 -8.90 12.03 -6.48
CA GLN A 198 -8.16 12.72 -5.42
C GLN A 198 -7.59 11.72 -4.40
N GLU A 199 -6.46 12.09 -3.82
CA GLU A 199 -5.99 11.48 -2.58
C GLU A 199 -6.80 12.04 -1.42
N ILE A 200 -7.44 11.17 -0.65
CA ILE A 200 -8.29 11.57 0.47
C ILE A 200 -7.50 11.32 1.75
N PRO A 201 -7.37 12.30 2.67
CA PRO A 201 -6.79 12.03 3.98
C PRO A 201 -7.46 10.83 4.64
N LEU A 202 -6.68 9.88 5.16
CA LEU A 202 -7.21 8.65 5.75
C LEU A 202 -8.23 8.95 6.87
N GLU A 203 -7.98 9.99 7.67
CA GLU A 203 -8.91 10.39 8.72
C GLU A 203 -10.31 10.76 8.17
N ASP A 204 -10.36 11.45 7.04
CA ASP A 204 -11.61 11.87 6.41
C ASP A 204 -12.29 10.68 5.72
N TYR A 205 -11.52 9.85 5.02
CA TYR A 205 -12.01 8.59 4.45
C TYR A 205 -12.68 7.69 5.51
N MET A 206 -12.11 7.63 6.72
CA MET A 206 -12.65 6.80 7.81
C MET A 206 -13.90 7.40 8.48
N LYS A 207 -14.14 8.71 8.36
CA LYS A 207 -15.36 9.38 8.87
C LYS A 207 -16.56 9.17 7.95
N GLU A 208 -16.33 9.07 6.65
CA GLU A 208 -17.37 8.84 5.64
C GLU A 208 -17.89 7.40 5.71
N THR A 209 -18.76 7.15 6.69
CA THR A 209 -19.28 5.82 7.06
C THR A 209 -20.18 5.15 6.02
N SER A 210 -20.43 5.75 4.85
CA SER A 210 -21.49 5.29 3.94
C SER A 210 -21.34 5.58 2.43
N HIS A 211 -20.34 6.29 1.92
CA HIS A 211 -20.41 6.79 0.52
C HIS A 211 -19.44 6.21 -0.53
N ALA A 212 -18.45 5.40 -0.18
CA ALA A 212 -17.45 4.99 -1.18
C ALA A 212 -17.68 3.64 -1.90
N ARG A 213 -18.73 2.87 -1.56
CA ARG A 213 -18.86 1.47 -2.05
C ARG A 213 -19.99 1.19 -3.05
N GLY A 214 -20.87 2.15 -3.36
CA GLY A 214 -22.10 1.86 -4.13
C GLY A 214 -22.36 2.75 -5.34
N GLU A 215 -22.47 4.07 -5.14
CA GLU A 215 -23.17 4.95 -6.10
C GLU A 215 -22.24 5.67 -7.10
N ASN A 216 -20.94 5.64 -6.87
CA ASN A 216 -19.90 6.30 -7.67
C ASN A 216 -18.84 5.28 -8.10
N SER A 217 -19.27 4.10 -8.54
CA SER A 217 -18.37 3.04 -9.00
C SER A 217 -18.05 3.20 -10.49
N MET A 218 -16.85 2.79 -10.89
CA MET A 218 -16.49 2.65 -12.31
C MET A 218 -17.55 1.81 -13.04
N PRO A 219 -17.84 2.07 -14.33
CA PRO A 219 -18.66 1.20 -15.17
C PRO A 219 -18.21 -0.26 -15.06
N ASP A 220 -19.08 -1.20 -15.47
CA ASP A 220 -18.78 -2.63 -15.44
C ASP A 220 -17.51 -2.94 -16.25
N VAL A 221 -16.40 -3.07 -15.53
CA VAL A 221 -15.01 -3.13 -16.01
C VAL A 221 -14.36 -4.31 -15.32
N MET A 222 -13.54 -5.05 -16.04
CA MET A 222 -12.90 -6.23 -15.49
C MET A 222 -12.05 -5.88 -14.26
N PRO A 223 -12.16 -6.62 -13.15
CA PRO A 223 -11.35 -6.35 -11.95
C PRO A 223 -9.85 -6.27 -12.23
N GLN A 224 -9.33 -7.14 -13.11
CA GLN A 224 -7.92 -7.16 -13.50
C GLN A 224 -7.50 -5.89 -14.26
N SER A 225 -8.41 -5.29 -15.03
CA SER A 225 -8.16 -4.03 -15.72
C SER A 225 -8.02 -2.88 -14.72
N LYS A 226 -8.87 -2.86 -13.69
CA LYS A 226 -8.77 -1.89 -12.58
C LYS A 226 -7.46 -2.00 -11.83
N LEU A 227 -7.03 -3.23 -11.53
CA LEU A 227 -5.74 -3.47 -10.88
C LEU A 227 -4.57 -3.03 -11.76
N SER A 228 -4.60 -3.37 -13.04
CA SER A 228 -3.55 -2.97 -13.98
C SER A 228 -3.48 -1.45 -14.13
N ALA A 229 -4.63 -0.77 -14.19
CA ALA A 229 -4.71 0.68 -14.24
C ALA A 229 -4.14 1.36 -12.99
N GLN A 230 -4.40 0.82 -11.80
CA GLN A 230 -3.77 1.27 -10.56
C GLN A 230 -2.24 1.24 -10.68
N PHE A 231 -1.66 0.14 -11.17
CA PHE A 231 -0.22 0.01 -11.30
C PHE A 231 0.38 0.88 -12.42
N ILE A 232 -0.37 1.20 -13.48
CA ILE A 232 0.04 2.24 -14.45
C ILE A 232 0.20 3.60 -13.75
N LEU A 233 -0.75 3.98 -12.90
CA LEU A 233 -0.67 5.25 -12.17
C LEU A 233 0.49 5.28 -11.17
N GLN A 234 0.74 4.16 -10.48
CA GLN A 234 1.87 4.02 -9.57
C GLN A 234 3.21 4.04 -10.31
N SER A 235 3.32 3.42 -11.50
CA SER A 235 4.55 3.44 -12.28
C SER A 235 4.88 4.84 -12.80
N LEU A 236 3.86 5.59 -13.23
CA LEU A 236 4.02 7.00 -13.63
C LEU A 236 4.44 7.88 -12.44
N ALA A 237 3.84 7.67 -11.27
CA ALA A 237 4.21 8.39 -10.05
C ALA A 237 5.66 8.08 -9.62
N ALA A 238 6.07 6.80 -9.68
CA ALA A 238 7.44 6.37 -9.39
C ALA A 238 8.44 7.01 -10.35
N PHE A 239 8.18 6.93 -11.66
CA PHE A 239 9.01 7.53 -12.70
C PHE A 239 9.19 9.04 -12.48
N GLN A 240 8.10 9.77 -12.25
CA GLN A 240 8.14 11.22 -11.99
C GLN A 240 8.92 11.55 -10.71
N SER A 241 8.69 10.81 -9.64
CA SER A 241 9.35 11.04 -8.34
C SER A 241 10.85 10.79 -8.42
N TRP A 242 11.26 9.75 -9.13
CA TRP A 242 12.67 9.45 -9.33
C TRP A 242 13.32 10.51 -10.23
N ARG A 243 12.72 10.84 -11.37
CA ARG A 243 13.26 11.82 -12.32
C ARG A 243 13.34 13.26 -11.78
N HIS A 244 12.54 13.62 -10.77
CA HIS A 244 12.45 15.00 -10.30
C HIS A 244 13.80 15.54 -9.76
N GLU A 245 14.24 16.68 -10.25
CA GLU A 245 15.45 17.37 -9.76
C GLU A 245 15.04 18.37 -8.66
N GLY A 246 15.22 18.01 -7.38
CA GLY A 246 14.95 18.91 -6.27
C GLY A 246 14.53 18.21 -4.97
N PRO A 247 14.27 18.98 -3.91
CA PRO A 247 13.72 18.45 -2.67
C PRO A 247 12.25 18.07 -2.88
N VAL A 248 11.97 16.78 -2.83
CA VAL A 248 10.61 16.21 -2.83
C VAL A 248 10.42 15.43 -1.54
N VAL A 249 9.24 15.56 -0.94
CA VAL A 249 8.85 14.69 0.16
C VAL A 249 8.71 13.27 -0.39
N PRO A 250 9.55 12.33 0.06
CA PRO A 250 9.52 10.95 -0.44
C PRO A 250 8.16 10.30 -0.15
N THR A 251 7.74 9.39 -1.01
CA THR A 251 6.44 8.72 -0.89
C THR A 251 6.61 7.22 -0.66
N ILE A 252 5.94 6.69 0.35
CA ILE A 252 5.73 5.26 0.53
C ILE A 252 4.31 4.93 0.05
N CYS A 253 4.24 4.23 -1.07
CA CYS A 253 2.99 3.77 -1.66
C CYS A 253 2.70 2.35 -1.17
N VAL A 254 1.61 2.14 -0.44
CA VAL A 254 1.20 0.81 0.04
C VAL A 254 0.01 0.32 -0.78
N SER A 255 0.19 -0.75 -1.54
CA SER A 255 -0.87 -1.38 -2.35
C SER A 255 -1.46 -2.57 -1.62
N ILE A 256 -2.77 -2.55 -1.38
CA ILE A 256 -3.51 -3.71 -0.86
C ILE A 256 -3.94 -4.58 -2.05
N LEU A 257 -3.61 -5.88 -2.00
CA LEU A 257 -3.64 -6.78 -3.15
C LEU A 257 -4.30 -8.12 -2.82
N PRO A 258 -4.87 -8.81 -3.82
CA PRO A 258 -5.22 -10.21 -3.67
C PRO A 258 -3.95 -11.06 -3.53
N GLY A 259 -4.07 -12.24 -2.91
CA GLY A 259 -2.94 -13.16 -2.75
C GLY A 259 -2.38 -13.65 -4.08
N ARG A 260 -3.22 -13.73 -5.13
CA ARG A 260 -2.82 -14.12 -6.49
C ARG A 260 -3.67 -13.41 -7.55
N ILE A 261 -3.11 -13.20 -8.75
CA ILE A 261 -3.80 -12.76 -9.95
C ILE A 261 -3.37 -13.63 -11.15
N PRO A 262 -4.03 -13.54 -12.32
CA PRO A 262 -3.57 -14.21 -13.52
C PRO A 262 -2.16 -13.74 -13.93
N GLU A 263 -1.31 -14.68 -14.37
CA GLU A 263 0.09 -14.41 -14.73
C GLU A 263 0.23 -13.35 -15.83
N SER A 264 -0.70 -13.32 -16.79
CA SER A 264 -0.73 -12.30 -17.84
C SER A 264 -0.90 -10.89 -17.29
N ALA A 265 -1.76 -10.71 -16.28
CA ALA A 265 -1.96 -9.42 -15.62
C ALA A 265 -0.73 -9.04 -14.79
N PHE A 266 -0.16 -10.00 -14.05
CA PHE A 266 1.05 -9.78 -13.25
C PHE A 266 2.27 -9.39 -14.11
N SER A 267 2.53 -10.15 -15.18
CA SER A 267 3.57 -9.85 -16.17
C SER A 267 3.38 -8.47 -16.81
N SER A 268 2.13 -8.09 -17.12
CA SER A 268 1.84 -6.76 -17.65
C SER A 268 2.14 -5.66 -16.62
N ILE A 269 1.72 -5.82 -15.37
CA ILE A 269 2.01 -4.88 -14.28
C ILE A 269 3.51 -4.65 -14.11
N LYS A 270 4.31 -5.72 -14.08
CA LYS A 270 5.77 -5.60 -13.97
C LYS A 270 6.38 -4.84 -15.14
N ARG A 271 5.91 -5.11 -16.36
CA ARG A 271 6.37 -4.43 -17.58
C ARG A 271 6.11 -2.93 -17.52
N GLU A 272 4.98 -2.49 -16.96
CA GLU A 272 4.66 -1.06 -16.80
C GLU A 272 5.63 -0.31 -15.87
N PHE A 273 6.34 -1.03 -14.98
CA PHE A 273 7.32 -0.44 -14.06
C PHE A 273 8.75 -0.40 -14.60
N LEU A 274 9.07 -1.15 -15.66
CA LEU A 274 10.42 -1.16 -16.26
C LEU A 274 11.01 0.25 -16.48
N PRO A 275 10.26 1.22 -17.02
CA PRO A 275 10.79 2.57 -17.25
C PRO A 275 11.15 3.31 -15.97
N ALA A 276 10.34 3.12 -14.92
CA ALA A 276 10.58 3.72 -13.63
C ALA A 276 11.86 3.11 -13.01
N TYR A 277 12.05 1.80 -13.12
CA TYR A 277 13.29 1.15 -12.67
C TYR A 277 14.54 1.60 -13.45
N GLU A 278 14.41 1.94 -14.72
CA GLU A 278 15.52 2.53 -15.48
C GLU A 278 15.94 3.90 -14.91
N GLU A 279 14.99 4.76 -14.53
CA GLU A 279 15.29 6.03 -13.85
C GLU A 279 15.90 5.81 -12.47
N LEU A 280 15.39 4.86 -11.68
CA LEU A 280 15.98 4.49 -10.40
C LEU A 280 17.45 4.08 -10.56
N LYS A 281 17.77 3.24 -11.56
CA LYS A 281 19.14 2.83 -11.88
C LYS A 281 20.03 4.02 -12.27
N LYS A 282 19.51 4.99 -13.04
CA LYS A 282 20.25 6.21 -13.40
C LYS A 282 20.62 7.01 -12.15
N ILE A 283 19.66 7.23 -11.23
CA ILE A 283 19.87 7.99 -9.99
C ILE A 283 20.82 7.25 -9.05
N SER A 284 20.66 5.94 -8.90
CA SER A 284 21.53 5.13 -8.05
C SER A 284 22.99 5.16 -8.51
N LYS A 285 23.23 5.15 -9.82
CA LYS A 285 24.59 5.36 -10.38
C LYS A 285 25.12 6.76 -10.09
N ALA A 286 24.29 7.81 -10.21
CA ALA A 286 24.66 9.18 -9.85
C ALA A 286 24.87 9.38 -8.34
N ARG A 287 24.27 8.53 -7.50
CA ARG A 287 24.26 8.57 -6.03
C ARG A 287 25.63 8.34 -5.37
N GLN A 288 26.68 8.00 -6.10
CA GLN A 288 28.04 8.07 -5.55
C GLN A 288 28.39 9.48 -5.00
N ALA A 289 27.54 10.49 -5.26
CA ALA A 289 27.61 11.85 -4.73
C ALA A 289 26.61 12.22 -3.58
N GLY A 290 25.85 11.30 -2.98
CA GLY A 290 25.13 11.55 -1.71
C GLY A 290 23.61 11.86 -1.75
N GLY A 291 22.89 11.56 -2.83
CA GLY A 291 21.43 11.75 -2.91
C GLY A 291 20.56 10.64 -2.27
N ARG A 292 19.27 10.92 -2.04
CA ARG A 292 18.23 9.94 -1.64
C ARG A 292 17.70 9.14 -2.84
N THR A 293 17.60 7.81 -2.73
CA THR A 293 17.00 6.93 -3.75
C THR A 293 15.57 6.51 -3.42
N ASP A 294 15.19 6.64 -2.15
CA ASP A 294 13.89 6.31 -1.56
C ASP A 294 12.86 7.42 -1.77
N ARG A 295 12.95 8.17 -2.89
CA ARG A 295 11.97 9.21 -3.25
C ARG A 295 10.58 8.62 -3.50
N TYR A 296 10.55 7.37 -3.94
CA TYR A 296 9.36 6.57 -4.09
C TYR A 296 9.70 5.13 -3.73
N SER A 297 8.88 4.54 -2.86
CA SER A 297 8.95 3.11 -2.54
C SER A 297 7.55 2.49 -2.56
N LEU A 298 7.48 1.19 -2.82
CA LEU A 298 6.27 0.42 -3.03
C LEU A 298 6.18 -0.74 -2.03
N GLY A 299 5.26 -0.63 -1.07
CA GLY A 299 4.86 -1.74 -0.21
C GLY A 299 3.72 -2.54 -0.82
N LEU A 300 3.91 -3.85 -1.00
CA LEU A 300 2.90 -4.77 -1.51
C LEU A 300 2.31 -5.57 -0.33
N LEU A 301 1.07 -5.28 0.06
CA LEU A 301 0.37 -6.02 1.12
C LEU A 301 -0.68 -6.94 0.48
N SER A 302 -0.40 -8.25 0.45
CA SER A 302 -1.32 -9.22 -0.14
C SER A 302 -2.06 -10.06 0.90
N PHE A 303 -3.38 -10.13 0.77
CA PHE A 303 -4.22 -11.02 1.58
C PHE A 303 -4.67 -12.21 0.76
N GLY A 304 -4.65 -13.42 1.33
CA GLY A 304 -5.12 -14.62 0.63
C GLY A 304 -5.47 -15.74 1.60
N PRO A 305 -6.14 -16.80 1.12
CA PRO A 305 -6.56 -17.91 1.96
C PRO A 305 -5.36 -18.66 2.55
N SER A 306 -5.51 -19.05 3.81
CA SER A 306 -4.56 -19.90 4.54
C SER A 306 -4.46 -21.28 3.87
N GLY A 307 -3.24 -21.80 3.75
CA GLY A 307 -2.99 -23.18 3.29
C GLY A 307 -2.68 -23.35 1.80
N SER A 308 -2.75 -22.28 0.99
CA SER A 308 -2.25 -22.32 -0.39
C SER A 308 -0.81 -21.77 -0.43
N SER A 309 0.15 -22.64 -0.76
CA SER A 309 1.57 -22.29 -0.86
C SER A 309 1.86 -21.25 -1.95
N GLU A 310 0.93 -21.05 -2.89
CA GLU A 310 1.08 -20.14 -4.02
C GLU A 310 0.66 -18.70 -3.71
N GLN A 311 -0.02 -18.46 -2.58
CA GLN A 311 -0.48 -17.12 -2.22
C GLN A 311 0.71 -16.21 -1.90
N GLY A 312 0.71 -15.01 -2.47
CA GLY A 312 1.76 -14.04 -2.29
C GLY A 312 3.05 -14.33 -3.06
N LEU A 313 3.24 -15.53 -3.64
CA LEU A 313 4.51 -15.89 -4.29
C LEU A 313 4.85 -14.98 -5.48
N GLN A 314 3.87 -14.61 -6.30
CA GLN A 314 4.11 -13.67 -7.41
C GLN A 314 4.57 -12.30 -6.89
N TRP A 315 3.96 -11.79 -5.82
CA TRP A 315 4.30 -10.48 -5.28
C TRP A 315 5.68 -10.51 -4.62
N ARG A 316 5.99 -11.61 -3.93
CA ARG A 316 7.33 -11.88 -3.39
C ARG A 316 8.38 -11.97 -4.51
N SER A 317 8.07 -12.62 -5.63
CA SER A 317 9.02 -12.71 -6.74
C SER A 317 9.33 -11.35 -7.37
N TRP A 318 8.40 -10.39 -7.26
CA TRP A 318 8.68 -9.00 -7.65
C TRP A 318 9.60 -8.29 -6.66
N ASP A 319 9.34 -8.42 -5.35
CA ASP A 319 10.25 -7.96 -4.30
C ASP A 319 11.68 -8.54 -4.51
N ASP A 320 11.77 -9.86 -4.70
CA ASP A 320 13.05 -10.57 -4.90
C ASP A 320 13.86 -10.11 -6.14
N GLU A 321 13.20 -9.68 -7.21
CA GLU A 321 13.86 -9.34 -8.49
C GLU A 321 14.76 -8.11 -8.40
N HIS A 322 14.45 -7.18 -7.48
CA HIS A 322 15.18 -5.92 -7.34
C HIS A 322 16.03 -5.83 -6.06
N LYS A 323 16.18 -6.94 -5.31
CA LYS A 323 17.04 -7.04 -4.12
C LYS A 323 18.49 -6.68 -4.44
N SER A 324 18.81 -5.40 -4.22
CA SER A 324 20.10 -4.79 -4.51
C SER A 324 20.26 -3.53 -3.64
N LYS A 325 21.15 -2.59 -4.01
CA LYS A 325 21.35 -1.34 -3.25
C LYS A 325 20.12 -0.42 -3.24
N GLU A 326 19.12 -0.70 -4.08
CA GLU A 326 17.97 0.16 -4.38
C GLU A 326 16.64 -0.43 -3.89
N ASP A 327 16.68 -1.36 -2.92
CA ASP A 327 15.55 -2.10 -2.33
C ASP A 327 14.32 -1.20 -2.01
N VAL A 328 13.49 -0.92 -3.02
CA VAL A 328 12.38 0.06 -2.98
C VAL A 328 11.02 -0.61 -3.10
N VAL A 329 10.99 -1.92 -3.37
CA VAL A 329 9.77 -2.73 -3.35
C VAL A 329 9.91 -3.70 -2.19
N ASP A 330 8.92 -3.76 -1.33
CA ASP A 330 8.85 -4.78 -0.29
C ASP A 330 7.49 -5.47 -0.32
N HIS A 331 7.44 -6.73 0.09
CA HIS A 331 6.24 -7.54 0.09
C HIS A 331 5.94 -8.14 1.46
N LEU A 332 4.68 -8.03 1.88
CA LEU A 332 4.10 -8.76 2.99
C LEU A 332 2.87 -9.54 2.52
N HIS A 333 2.93 -10.87 2.62
CA HIS A 333 1.74 -11.70 2.54
C HIS A 333 1.20 -12.01 3.92
N VAL A 334 -0.10 -11.79 4.12
CA VAL A 334 -0.79 -12.14 5.36
C VAL A 334 -1.97 -13.07 5.05
N PRO A 335 -2.04 -14.26 5.70
CA PRO A 335 -3.20 -15.13 5.57
C PRO A 335 -4.45 -14.44 6.12
N GLN A 336 -5.49 -14.32 5.28
CA GLN A 336 -6.66 -13.50 5.56
C GLN A 336 -7.46 -13.99 6.78
N GLU A 337 -7.56 -15.30 6.99
CA GLU A 337 -8.33 -15.88 8.10
C GLU A 337 -7.65 -15.56 9.43
N ASN A 338 -6.32 -15.64 9.47
CA ASN A 338 -5.53 -15.32 10.66
C ASN A 338 -5.60 -13.83 10.96
N PHE A 339 -5.43 -12.98 9.94
CA PHE A 339 -5.51 -11.53 10.12
C PHE A 339 -6.90 -11.08 10.54
N PHE A 340 -7.94 -11.66 9.96
CA PHE A 340 -9.32 -11.36 10.35
C PHE A 340 -9.60 -11.77 11.80
N LYS A 341 -9.15 -12.97 12.20
CA LYS A 341 -9.38 -13.49 13.56
C LYS A 341 -8.61 -12.71 14.62
N ASN A 342 -7.33 -12.43 14.37
CA ASN A 342 -6.44 -11.96 15.41
C ASN A 342 -6.02 -10.48 15.23
N GLY A 343 -6.24 -9.89 14.05
CA GLY A 343 -5.78 -8.54 13.74
C GLY A 343 -4.27 -8.40 13.58
N PRO A 344 -3.79 -7.16 13.39
CA PRO A 344 -2.37 -6.89 13.15
C PRO A 344 -1.50 -7.18 14.38
N GLY A 345 -0.34 -7.76 14.13
CA GLY A 345 0.68 -8.05 15.12
C GLY A 345 1.71 -6.91 15.27
N GLU A 346 2.66 -7.12 16.17
CA GLU A 346 3.68 -6.14 16.59
C GLU A 346 4.62 -5.72 15.45
N LYS A 347 4.86 -6.62 14.49
CA LYS A 347 5.71 -6.34 13.32
C LYS A 347 4.94 -5.85 12.10
N PHE A 348 3.62 -5.78 12.17
CA PHE A 348 2.80 -5.44 11.02
C PHE A 348 3.10 -4.03 10.49
N GLY A 349 3.06 -3.03 11.38
CA GLY A 349 3.31 -1.63 11.00
C GLY A 349 4.71 -1.38 10.50
N THR A 350 5.74 -1.89 11.18
CA THR A 350 7.14 -1.68 10.76
C THR A 350 7.38 -2.26 9.37
N LYS A 351 6.84 -3.44 9.07
CA LYS A 351 6.93 -4.04 7.74
C LYS A 351 6.23 -3.20 6.67
N ILE A 352 4.95 -2.84 6.84
CA ILE A 352 4.20 -2.17 5.76
C ILE A 352 4.51 -0.67 5.62
N LEU A 353 4.98 0.01 6.68
CA LEU A 353 5.25 1.45 6.68
C LEU A 353 6.74 1.78 6.48
N LEU A 354 7.65 0.86 6.79
CA LEU A 354 9.10 1.13 6.77
C LEU A 354 9.91 0.10 5.99
N GLY A 355 9.41 -1.13 5.81
CA GLY A 355 10.10 -2.18 5.04
C GLY A 355 10.60 -1.73 3.66
N PRO A 356 9.81 -1.00 2.85
CA PRO A 356 10.24 -0.50 1.54
C PRO A 356 11.35 0.58 1.54
N VAL A 357 11.79 1.06 2.71
CA VAL A 357 12.77 2.16 2.83
C VAL A 357 13.90 1.87 3.83
N ASP A 358 13.73 0.90 4.72
CA ASP A 358 14.73 0.49 5.70
C ASP A 358 15.00 -1.02 5.61
N ARG A 359 16.11 -1.34 4.94
CA ARG A 359 16.60 -2.72 4.75
C ARG A 359 16.87 -3.44 6.07
N HIS A 360 17.25 -2.72 7.13
CA HIS A 360 17.51 -3.33 8.42
C HIS A 360 16.20 -3.69 9.12
N GLU A 361 15.18 -2.84 9.03
CA GLU A 361 13.84 -3.17 9.50
C GLU A 361 13.19 -4.30 8.67
N ASP A 362 13.39 -4.30 7.34
CA ASP A 362 13.01 -5.44 6.49
C ASP A 362 13.71 -6.74 6.93
N ALA A 363 15.03 -6.73 7.08
CA ALA A 363 15.77 -7.91 7.52
C ALA A 363 15.32 -8.42 8.91
N LYS A 364 15.13 -7.52 9.88
CA LYS A 364 14.64 -7.86 11.24
C LYS A 364 13.25 -8.47 11.25
N THR A 365 12.39 -8.02 10.34
CA THR A 365 11.03 -8.55 10.22
C THR A 365 11.07 -9.93 9.56
N ASN A 366 11.98 -10.17 8.60
CA ASN A 366 12.17 -11.45 7.91
C ASN A 366 12.93 -12.54 8.72
N LEU A 367 13.84 -12.18 9.63
CA LEU A 367 14.80 -13.09 10.31
C LEU A 367 14.22 -14.11 11.32
N LYS A 368 12.90 -14.15 11.56
CA LYS A 368 12.26 -15.18 12.38
C LYS A 368 11.10 -15.77 11.60
N GLY A 369 11.18 -17.05 11.25
CA GLY A 369 10.18 -17.80 10.47
C GLY A 369 8.82 -17.94 11.14
N MET A 370 8.15 -16.82 11.41
CA MET A 370 6.90 -16.79 12.15
C MET A 370 5.97 -15.73 11.57
N ASN A 371 4.96 -16.20 10.84
CA ASN A 371 3.70 -15.48 10.60
C ASN A 371 3.06 -14.96 11.92
N HIS A 372 3.53 -15.39 13.10
CA HIS A 372 3.07 -14.97 14.42
C HIS A 372 3.41 -13.53 14.82
N GLY A 373 4.34 -12.84 14.13
CA GLY A 373 4.68 -11.44 14.44
C GLY A 373 3.82 -10.40 13.73
N TYR A 374 3.24 -10.77 12.58
CA TYR A 374 2.43 -9.87 11.72
C TYR A 374 0.94 -9.95 12.00
N VAL A 375 0.53 -11.00 12.70
CA VAL A 375 -0.83 -11.28 13.13
C VAL A 375 -0.77 -11.47 14.65
N SER A 376 -1.74 -10.95 15.41
CA SER A 376 -1.76 -11.19 16.86
C SER A 376 -1.81 -12.70 17.18
N GLY A 377 -1.24 -13.10 18.32
CA GLY A 377 -1.49 -14.43 18.90
C GLY A 377 -2.95 -14.58 19.34
N ASP A 378 -3.41 -15.83 19.53
CA ASP A 378 -4.79 -16.22 19.86
C ASP A 378 -5.45 -15.26 20.86
N THR A 379 -6.41 -14.47 20.38
CA THR A 379 -7.33 -13.71 21.24
C THR A 379 -8.73 -13.79 20.66
N THR A 380 -9.66 -14.22 21.50
CA THR A 380 -11.11 -14.35 21.27
C THR A 380 -11.86 -13.03 21.44
N ASP A 381 -11.15 -11.96 21.72
CA ASP A 381 -11.65 -10.73 22.28
C ASP A 381 -11.01 -9.59 21.51
N GLY A 382 -11.76 -9.07 20.56
CA GLY A 382 -11.40 -7.96 19.66
C GLY A 382 -11.13 -6.65 20.41
N SER A 383 -10.08 -6.64 21.23
CA SER A 383 -9.52 -5.45 21.87
C SER A 383 -9.13 -4.46 20.78
N SER A 384 -9.69 -3.26 20.89
CA SER A 384 -9.58 -2.21 19.89
C SER A 384 -8.21 -1.56 19.97
N LEU A 385 -7.29 -1.90 19.06
CA LEU A 385 -6.00 -1.21 18.93
C LEU A 385 -6.20 0.29 18.68
N THR A 386 -6.23 1.10 19.74
CA THR A 386 -6.47 2.55 19.66
C THR A 386 -5.33 3.34 20.27
N ALA A 387 -5.17 4.59 19.83
CA ALA A 387 -4.26 5.55 20.42
C ALA A 387 -4.56 5.77 21.91
N SER A 388 -5.84 5.80 22.30
CA SER A 388 -6.24 5.92 23.70
C SER A 388 -5.72 4.75 24.54
N GLU A 389 -5.91 3.51 24.09
CA GLU A 389 -5.35 2.34 24.78
C GLU A 389 -3.82 2.41 24.84
N TYR A 390 -3.15 2.79 23.75
CA TYR A 390 -1.70 2.94 23.72
C TYR A 390 -1.20 3.90 24.81
N TRP A 391 -1.76 5.10 24.89
CA TRP A 391 -1.34 6.13 25.85
C TRP A 391 -1.74 5.79 27.30
N ASN A 392 -2.81 5.02 27.51
CA ASN A 392 -3.25 4.58 28.83
C ASN A 392 -2.53 3.32 29.34
N CYS A 393 -1.51 2.84 28.63
CA CYS A 393 -0.71 1.71 29.10
C CYS A 393 0.06 2.09 30.38
N VAL A 394 0.14 1.16 31.35
CA VAL A 394 0.80 1.40 32.64
C VAL A 394 2.26 1.84 32.46
N CYS A 395 2.99 1.28 31.49
CA CYS A 395 4.38 1.67 31.21
C CYS A 395 4.52 3.10 30.67
N ARG A 396 3.45 3.67 30.12
CA ARG A 396 3.40 5.05 29.58
C ARG A 396 2.99 6.06 30.66
N ILE A 397 2.10 5.65 31.55
CA ILE A 397 1.66 6.49 32.67
C ILE A 397 2.80 6.69 33.68
N SER A 398 3.57 5.64 33.96
CA SER A 398 4.69 5.69 34.91
C SER A 398 5.90 6.49 34.38
N THR A 399 6.11 6.53 33.07
CA THR A 399 7.17 7.34 32.43
C THR A 399 6.80 8.83 32.41
N GLY A 400 5.53 9.17 32.20
CA GLY A 400 5.04 10.56 32.27
C GLY A 400 5.14 11.21 33.66
N GLN A 401 5.18 10.43 34.74
CA GLN A 401 5.36 10.95 36.11
C GLN A 401 6.82 11.24 36.48
N GLN A 402 7.80 10.75 35.71
CA GLN A 402 9.22 11.03 35.95
C GLN A 402 9.67 12.35 35.28
N ASP A 403 9.02 12.77 34.20
CA ASP A 403 9.38 14.01 33.47
C ASP A 403 8.71 15.29 34.00
N THR A 404 7.70 15.20 34.86
CA THR A 404 7.10 16.39 35.50
C THR A 404 7.97 17.02 36.60
N GLY A 405 9.19 16.51 36.83
CA GLY A 405 10.14 17.06 37.81
C GLY A 405 11.09 18.14 37.28
N LYS A 406 11.10 18.42 35.97
CA LYS A 406 12.02 19.42 35.38
C LYS A 406 11.35 20.15 34.21
N HIS A 407 10.50 21.12 34.52
CA HIS A 407 10.39 22.39 33.79
C HIS A 407 9.24 23.19 34.42
N GLU A 408 9.57 24.00 35.43
CA GLU A 408 8.76 25.19 35.71
C GLU A 408 9.03 26.22 34.60
N PRO A 409 7.99 26.84 34.02
CA PRO A 409 8.16 27.87 33.02
C PRO A 409 8.63 29.18 33.66
N LYS A 410 9.66 29.79 33.07
CA LYS A 410 9.89 31.24 33.13
C LYS A 410 9.67 31.84 31.77
#